data_AF-A0A7S7LV03-F1
#
_entry.id   AF-A0A7S7LV03-F1
#
_cell.length_a   1.000
_cell.length_b   1.000
_cell.length_c   1.000
_cell.angle_alpha   90.00
_cell.angle_beta   90.00
_cell.angle_gamma   90.00
#
_symmetry.space_group_name_H-M   'P 1'
#
loop_
_entity.id
_entity.type
_entity.pdbx_description
1 polymer ?
#
loop_
_entity_poly.entity_id
_entity_poly.type
_entity_poly.pdbx_seq_one_letter_code
_entity_poly.pdbx_strand_id
1 'polypeptide(L)'
;MNVSDVVFEMELGGVDEADIADIVLLCEDKGFNRNFIDEELVKLGYPKLFTIDYDAYNEYDGWEDDEYDSVQKFPHKRSYTD
;
A
#
# COMPACT_ATOMS: atom_id res chain seq x y z
N MET A 1 8.71 -14.44 -14.74
CA MET A 1 7.48 -13.64 -14.60
C MET A 1 6.70 -13.87 -15.87
N ASN A 2 5.47 -14.36 -15.78
CA ASN A 2 4.67 -14.64 -16.97
C ASN A 2 3.85 -13.41 -17.35
N VAL A 3 3.47 -13.31 -18.62
CA VAL A 3 2.60 -12.23 -19.14
C VAL A 3 1.28 -12.19 -18.36
N SER A 4 0.72 -13.37 -18.07
CA SER A 4 -0.52 -13.50 -17.31
C SER A 4 -0.40 -12.93 -15.89
N ASP A 5 0.75 -13.10 -15.23
CA ASP A 5 0.97 -12.54 -13.89
C ASP A 5 1.06 -11.01 -13.96
N VAL A 6 1.67 -10.46 -15.01
CA VAL A 6 1.81 -9.01 -15.22
C VAL A 6 0.45 -8.36 -15.43
N VAL A 7 -0.36 -8.94 -16.33
CA VAL A 7 -1.71 -8.46 -16.63
C VAL A 7 -2.57 -8.49 -15.37
N PHE A 8 -2.54 -9.59 -14.62
CA PHE A 8 -3.33 -9.74 -13.40
C PHE A 8 -3.01 -8.66 -12.34
N GLU A 9 -1.74 -8.39 -12.09
CA GLU A 9 -1.32 -7.35 -11.14
C GLU A 9 -1.71 -5.94 -11.61
N MET A 10 -1.65 -5.67 -12.91
CA MET A 10 -2.09 -4.39 -13.50
C MET A 10 -3.62 -4.20 -13.41
N GLU A 11 -4.39 -5.25 -13.65
CA GLU A 11 -5.85 -5.25 -13.47
C GLU A 11 -6.21 -4.98 -11.99
N LEU A 12 -5.51 -5.62 -11.05
CA LEU A 12 -5.68 -5.36 -9.61
C LEU A 12 -5.33 -3.92 -9.24
N GLY A 13 -4.33 -3.34 -9.91
CA GLY A 13 -3.92 -1.95 -9.77
C GLY A 13 -4.90 -0.93 -10.37
N GLY A 14 -5.94 -1.37 -11.08
CA GLY A 14 -6.92 -0.49 -11.73
C GLY A 14 -6.39 0.20 -12.98
N VAL A 15 -5.40 -0.41 -13.65
CA VAL A 15 -4.89 0.06 -14.95
C VAL A 15 -5.90 -0.30 -16.04
N ASP A 16 -6.11 0.58 -17.01
CA ASP A 16 -7.04 0.34 -18.10
C ASP A 16 -6.52 -0.76 -19.05
N GLU A 17 -7.42 -1.59 -19.59
CA GLU A 17 -7.05 -2.68 -20.51
C GLU A 17 -6.27 -2.19 -21.74
N ALA A 18 -6.57 -0.97 -22.23
CA ALA A 18 -5.86 -0.39 -23.37
C ALA A 18 -4.39 -0.11 -23.05
N ASP A 19 -4.12 0.42 -21.86
CA ASP A 19 -2.78 0.72 -21.37
C ASP A 19 -2.01 -0.58 -21.06
N ILE A 20 -2.69 -1.58 -20.48
CA ILE A 20 -2.11 -2.91 -20.23
C ILE A 20 -1.65 -3.54 -21.55
N ALA A 21 -2.47 -3.50 -22.60
CA ALA A 21 -2.13 -4.07 -23.89
C ALA A 21 -0.88 -3.40 -24.50
N ASP A 22 -0.77 -2.07 -24.40
CA ASP A 22 0.38 -1.32 -24.92
C ASP A 22 1.68 -1.70 -24.18
N ILE A 23 1.62 -1.80 -22.84
CA ILE A 23 2.77 -2.18 -22.02
C ILE A 23 3.17 -3.64 -22.27
N VAL A 24 2.21 -4.56 -22.38
CA VAL A 24 2.50 -5.97 -22.70
C VAL A 24 3.20 -6.08 -24.06
N LEU A 25 2.74 -5.32 -25.05
CA LEU A 25 3.33 -5.32 -26.39
C LEU A 25 4.76 -4.75 -26.38
N LEU A 26 5.01 -3.70 -25.60
CA LEU A 26 6.37 -3.16 -25.36
C LEU A 26 7.26 -4.18 -24.63
N CYS A 27 6.71 -4.93 -23.68
CA CYS A 27 7.42 -5.98 -22.96
C CYS A 27 7.71 -7.23 -23.80
N GLU A 28 6.90 -7.55 -24.82
CA GLU A 28 7.21 -8.62 -25.76
C GLU A 28 8.44 -8.28 -26.62
N ASP A 29 8.63 -7.01 -26.98
CA ASP A 29 9.78 -6.55 -27.77
C ASP A 29 11.07 -6.43 -26.95
N LYS A 30 10.98 -5.91 -25.70
CA LYS A 30 12.15 -5.62 -24.85
C LYS A 30 12.42 -6.60 -23.73
N GLY A 31 11.46 -7.44 -23.39
CA GLY A 31 11.48 -8.37 -22.26
C GLY A 31 10.73 -7.86 -21.03
N PHE A 32 10.10 -8.80 -20.30
CA PHE A 32 9.33 -8.53 -19.08
C PHE A 32 10.25 -8.19 -17.90
N ASN A 33 10.41 -6.89 -17.63
CA ASN A 33 11.16 -6.38 -16.50
C ASN A 33 10.25 -5.53 -15.60
N ARG A 34 10.21 -5.85 -14.30
CA ARG A 34 9.35 -5.16 -13.31
C ARG A 34 9.60 -3.65 -13.25
N ASN A 35 10.87 -3.24 -13.29
CA ASN A 35 11.22 -1.83 -13.25
C ASN A 35 10.73 -1.11 -14.51
N PHE A 36 10.87 -1.76 -15.66
CA PHE A 36 10.43 -1.20 -16.94
C PHE A 36 8.90 -1.03 -16.96
N ILE A 37 8.16 -2.05 -16.52
CA ILE A 37 6.70 -1.99 -16.44
C ILE A 37 6.25 -0.84 -15.51
N ASP A 38 6.87 -0.70 -14.34
CA ASP A 38 6.58 0.40 -13.43
C ASP A 38 6.94 1.78 -14.01
N GLU A 39 8.02 1.89 -14.79
CA GLU A 39 8.36 3.13 -15.48
C GLU A 39 7.30 3.52 -16.52
N GLU A 40 6.79 2.56 -17.30
CA GLU A 40 5.71 2.81 -18.27
C GLU A 40 4.40 3.15 -17.57
N LEU A 41 4.04 2.45 -16.49
CA LEU A 41 2.88 2.77 -15.66
C LEU A 41 2.95 4.19 -15.10
N VAL A 42 4.11 4.59 -14.55
CA VAL A 42 4.30 5.95 -14.00
C VAL A 42 4.21 7.02 -15.09
N LYS A 43 4.68 6.75 -16.32
CA LYS A 43 4.52 7.68 -17.45
C LYS A 43 3.07 7.92 -17.83
N LEU A 44 2.23 6.88 -17.70
CA LEU A 44 0.79 6.95 -17.93
C LEU A 44 0.02 7.56 -16.75
N GLY A 45 0.69 7.75 -15.60
CA GLY A 45 0.11 8.34 -14.39
C GLY A 45 -0.34 7.33 -13.35
N TYR A 46 -0.04 6.05 -13.53
CA TYR A 46 -0.33 4.99 -12.57
C TYR A 46 0.77 4.88 -11.51
N PRO A 47 0.43 4.44 -10.28
CA PRO A 47 1.42 4.10 -9.29
C PRO A 47 2.23 2.87 -9.74
N LYS A 48 3.44 2.74 -9.18
CA LYS A 48 4.22 1.52 -9.30
C LYS A 48 3.45 0.36 -8.65
N LEU A 49 3.45 -0.81 -9.25
CA LEU A 49 2.78 -2.02 -8.77
C LEU A 49 3.78 -3.11 -8.41
N PHE A 50 4.87 -3.24 -9.16
CA PHE A 50 5.78 -4.40 -9.03
C PHE A 50 7.01 -4.14 -8.16
N THR A 51 7.43 -2.89 -8.04
CA THR A 51 8.58 -2.44 -7.24
C THR A 51 8.15 -1.72 -5.97
N ILE A 52 6.89 -1.86 -5.56
CA ILE A 52 6.47 -1.42 -4.23
C ILE A 52 7.22 -2.28 -3.20
N ASP A 53 8.09 -1.63 -2.44
CA ASP A 53 8.77 -2.24 -1.31
C ASP A 53 7.85 -2.17 -0.08
N TYR A 54 6.93 -3.14 0.03
CA TYR A 54 6.00 -3.21 1.16
C TYR A 54 6.73 -3.42 2.49
N ASP A 55 7.93 -4.01 2.48
CA ASP A 55 8.75 -4.20 3.68
C ASP A 55 9.30 -2.86 4.22
N ALA A 56 9.49 -1.85 3.37
CA ALA A 56 9.92 -0.52 3.78
C ALA A 56 8.85 0.27 4.55
N TYR A 57 7.57 -0.12 4.43
CA TYR A 57 6.46 0.50 5.18
C TYR A 57 6.24 -0.11 6.57
N ASN A 58 6.95 -1.20 6.91
CA ASN A 58 6.88 -1.82 8.24
C ASN A 58 7.68 -1.05 9.32
N GLU A 59 8.36 0.05 8.95
CA GLU A 59 9.07 0.93 9.90
C GLU A 59 8.19 2.09 10.41
N TYR A 60 6.86 1.96 10.30
CA TYR A 60 5.89 2.88 10.91
C TYR A 60 4.96 2.19 11.90
N ASP A 61 5.41 1.12 12.56
CA ASP A 61 4.81 0.61 13.80
C ASP A 61 5.34 1.39 15.03
N GLY A 62 5.43 2.71 14.89
CA GLY A 62 5.57 3.68 15.97
C GLY A 62 4.21 4.02 16.56
N TRP A 63 3.38 3.02 16.87
CA TRP A 63 2.30 3.21 17.83
C TRP A 63 2.97 3.31 19.20
N GLU A 64 3.40 4.52 19.56
CA GLU A 64 3.61 4.84 20.96
C GLU A 64 2.30 4.45 21.69
N ASP A 65 2.44 3.52 22.63
CA ASP A 65 1.44 3.19 23.64
C ASP A 65 1.51 4.30 24.70
N ASP A 66 1.25 5.53 24.31
CA ASP A 66 1.18 6.67 25.19
C ASP A 66 -0.28 6.96 25.55
N GLU A 67 -0.56 6.65 26.82
CA GLU A 67 -1.59 7.27 27.66
C GLU A 67 -2.86 6.43 27.93
N TYR A 68 -2.68 5.20 28.40
CA TYR A 68 -3.64 4.52 29.27
C TYR A 68 -3.26 4.64 30.76
N ASP A 69 -2.90 5.83 31.24
CA ASP A 69 -2.77 6.08 32.68
C ASP A 69 -3.44 7.41 33.10
N SER A 70 -4.73 7.33 33.41
CA SER A 70 -5.29 7.87 34.66
C SER A 70 -6.83 7.93 34.62
N VAL A 71 -7.49 6.81 34.92
CA VAL A 71 -8.88 6.88 35.39
C VAL A 71 -8.85 7.52 36.78
N GLN A 72 -9.04 8.84 36.84
CA GLN A 72 -9.20 9.55 38.10
C GLN A 72 -10.44 9.02 38.83
N LYS A 73 -10.23 8.08 39.76
CA LYS A 73 -11.25 7.70 40.75
C LYS A 73 -11.47 8.88 41.68
N PHE A 74 -12.51 9.67 41.41
CA PHE A 74 -13.01 10.64 42.38
C PHE A 74 -13.43 9.90 43.67
N PRO A 75 -12.87 10.22 44.84
CA PRO A 75 -13.35 9.68 46.09
C PRO A 75 -14.74 10.30 46.36
N HIS A 76 -15.79 9.49 46.26
CA HIS A 76 -17.13 9.87 46.70
C HIS A 76 -17.10 10.09 48.23
N LYS A 77 -16.81 11.31 48.68
CA LYS A 77 -17.10 11.74 50.05
C LYS A 77 -18.59 12.05 50.16
N ARG A 78 -19.41 11.06 50.52
CA ARG A 78 -20.71 11.30 51.17
C ARG A 78 -20.54 11.02 52.66
N SER A 79 -20.19 12.04 53.43
CA SER A 79 -20.47 12.04 54.87
C SER A 79 -21.89 12.58 55.06
N TYR A 80 -22.82 11.70 55.42
CA TYR A 80 -24.03 12.15 56.10
C TYR A 80 -23.74 12.07 57.59
N THR A 81 -23.62 13.22 58.23
CA THR A 81 -23.71 13.36 59.70
C THR A 81 -25.17 13.12 60.09
N ASP A 82 -25.37 12.26 61.09
CA ASP A 82 -26.62 12.09 61.85
C ASP A 82 -26.78 13.23 62.87
#